data_AF-A0A9W7BCP2-F1
#
_entry.id   AF-A0A9W7BCP2-F1
#
_cell.length_a   1.000
_cell.length_b   1.000
_cell.length_c   1.000
_cell.angle_alpha   90.00
_cell.angle_beta   90.00
_cell.angle_gamma   90.00
#
_symmetry.space_group_name_H-M   'P 1'
#
loop_
_entity.id
_entity.type
_entity.pdbx_description
1 polymer ?
#
loop_
_entity_poly.entity_id
_entity_poly.type
_entity_poly.pdbx_seq_one_letter_code
_entity_poly.pdbx_strand_id
1 'polypeptide(L)'
;MLSTIFRDLFSFMSVLVIILVIFGHAFFLVIVGKEEGEGDEIDFTSMSSTAWSLYLMILGTFESSVFPGIWAKGLPLCYSFLVVIILLNVLIAIVSDSYDAVLVTSTELFWRSRLELVAEVSTTFGLILQSGIEV
;
A
#
# COMPACT_ATOMS: atom_id res chain seq x y z
N MET A 1 -5.19 -8.69 -13.11
CA MET A 1 -4.87 -7.25 -13.14
C MET A 1 -4.75 -6.70 -11.72
N LEU A 2 -5.85 -6.59 -10.97
CA LEU A 2 -5.80 -6.16 -9.57
C LEU A 2 -4.97 -7.10 -8.68
N SER A 3 -5.11 -8.43 -8.82
CA SER A 3 -4.29 -9.41 -8.08
C SER A 3 -2.77 -9.28 -8.29
N THR A 4 -2.31 -8.72 -9.42
CA THR A 4 -0.88 -8.52 -9.68
C THR A 4 -0.37 -7.34 -8.86
N ILE A 5 -1.09 -6.22 -8.91
CA ILE A 5 -0.81 -5.02 -8.11
C ILE A 5 -0.84 -5.35 -6.61
N PHE A 6 -1.82 -6.13 -6.16
CA PHE A 6 -1.92 -6.58 -4.77
C PHE A 6 -0.72 -7.43 -4.32
N ARG A 7 -0.12 -8.22 -5.22
CA ARG A 7 1.07 -9.02 -4.89
C ARG A 7 2.30 -8.13 -4.68
N ASP A 8 2.49 -7.14 -5.55
CA ASP A 8 3.60 -6.19 -5.44
C ASP A 8 3.44 -5.34 -4.17
N LEU A 9 2.20 -4.92 -3.88
CA LEU A 9 1.84 -4.20 -2.66
C LEU A 9 2.06 -5.06 -1.40
N PHE A 10 1.77 -6.37 -1.44
CA PHE A 10 2.00 -7.26 -0.31
C PHE A 10 3.48 -7.37 0.07
N SER A 11 4.38 -7.39 -0.92
CA SER A 11 5.83 -7.37 -0.69
C SER A 11 6.24 -6.12 0.09
N PHE A 12 5.73 -4.95 -0.31
CA PHE A 12 5.98 -3.69 0.40
C PHE A 12 5.37 -3.69 1.81
N MET A 13 4.12 -4.15 1.96
CA MET A 13 3.44 -4.21 3.25
C MET A 13 4.18 -5.08 4.27
N SER A 14 4.84 -6.14 3.83
CA SER A 14 5.67 -6.97 4.72
C SER A 14 6.83 -6.17 5.33
N VAL A 15 7.50 -5.34 4.52
CA VAL A 15 8.59 -4.46 4.99
C VAL A 15 8.05 -3.40 5.94
N LEU A 16 6.91 -2.79 5.60
CA LEU A 16 6.24 -1.81 6.45
C LEU A 16 5.91 -2.41 7.82
N VAL A 17 5.33 -3.62 7.88
CA VAL A 17 4.99 -4.30 9.14
C VAL A 17 6.24 -4.58 9.97
N ILE A 18 7.34 -5.03 9.36
CA ILE A 18 8.61 -5.25 10.09
C ILE A 18 9.09 -3.96 10.74
N ILE A 19 9.08 -2.85 10.00
CA ILE A 19 9.51 -1.54 10.52
C ILE A 19 8.57 -1.07 11.63
N LEU A 20 7.25 -1.25 11.48
CA LEU A 20 6.27 -0.91 12.51
C LEU A 20 6.49 -1.71 13.80
N VAL A 21 6.82 -3.00 13.71
CA VAL A 21 7.12 -3.83 14.89
C VAL A 21 8.40 -3.37 15.56
N ILE A 22 9.46 -3.07 14.80
CA ILE A 22 10.75 -2.60 15.35
C ILE A 22 10.57 -1.28 16.10
N PHE A 23 9.96 -0.28 15.45
CA PHE A 23 9.74 1.01 16.08
C PHE A 23 8.69 0.94 17.19
N GLY A 24 7.64 0.15 17.02
CA GLY A 24 6.64 -0.09 18.06
C GLY A 24 7.24 -0.64 19.34
N HIS A 25 8.13 -1.63 19.23
CA HIS A 25 8.85 -2.16 20.38
C HIS A 25 9.82 -1.12 20.98
N ALA A 26 10.44 -0.28 20.15
CA ALA A 26 11.29 0.81 20.63
C ALA A 26 10.49 1.86 21.41
N PHE A 27 9.31 2.26 20.94
CA PHE A 27 8.41 3.17 21.67
C PHE A 27 7.93 2.57 22.98
N PHE A 28 7.55 1.29 22.97
CA PHE A 28 7.14 0.57 24.17
C PHE A 28 8.24 0.58 25.23
N LEU A 29 9.50 0.28 24.87
CA LEU A 29 10.63 0.33 25.81
C LEU A 29 10.91 1.74 26.36
N VAL A 30 10.82 2.77 25.52
CA VAL A 30 11.10 4.16 25.94
C VAL A 30 10.04 4.67 26.91
N ILE A 31 8.78 4.25 26.74
CA ILE A 31 7.64 4.75 27.52
C ILE A 31 7.40 3.91 28.77
N VAL A 32 7.50 2.58 28.71
CA VAL A 32 7.43 1.71 29.91
C VAL A 32 8.55 2.01 30.91
N GLY A 33 9.67 2.56 30.44
CA GLY A 33 10.76 3.01 31.30
C GLY A 33 10.50 4.29 32.10
N LYS A 34 9.35 4.96 31.93
CA LYS A 34 9.03 6.23 32.60
C LYS A 34 7.58 6.25 33.07
N GLU A 35 7.39 6.35 34.38
CA GLU A 35 6.07 6.42 35.03
C GLU A 35 5.15 7.46 34.37
N GLU A 36 3.88 7.04 34.26
CA GLU A 36 2.66 7.76 33.85
C GLU A 36 2.83 9.26 33.58
N GLY A 37 3.01 9.61 32.30
CA GLY A 37 2.66 10.95 31.84
C GLY A 37 1.17 10.99 31.53
N GLU A 38 0.39 11.75 32.30
CA GLU A 38 -0.99 12.14 31.96
C GLU A 38 -1.00 12.84 30.58
N GLY A 39 -1.32 12.10 29.53
CA GLY A 39 -1.45 12.60 28.16
C GLY A 39 -2.50 11.80 27.42
N ASP A 40 -3.69 12.38 27.27
CA ASP A 40 -4.97 11.68 27.04
C ASP A 40 -5.20 11.17 25.59
N GLU A 41 -4.18 11.08 24.73
CA GLU A 41 -4.39 10.65 23.32
C GLU A 41 -3.43 9.57 22.80
N ILE A 42 -2.23 9.43 23.35
CA ILE A 42 -1.25 8.46 22.85
C ILE A 42 -0.79 7.57 23.99
N ASP A 43 -1.52 6.47 24.17
CA ASP A 43 -1.20 5.46 25.18
C ASP A 43 -0.48 4.26 24.54
N PHE A 44 0.62 3.84 25.14
CA PHE A 44 1.44 2.69 24.74
C PHE A 44 1.38 1.54 25.76
N THR A 45 0.45 1.61 26.72
CA THR A 45 0.27 0.59 27.78
C THR A 45 -0.12 -0.79 27.26
N SER A 46 -0.82 -0.85 26.12
CA SER A 46 -1.32 -2.09 25.52
C SER A 46 -0.84 -2.28 24.07
N MET A 47 -0.70 -3.53 23.64
CA MET A 47 -0.29 -3.89 22.27
C MET A 47 -1.25 -3.31 21.23
N SER A 48 -2.56 -3.31 21.51
CA SER A 48 -3.58 -2.74 20.62
C SER A 48 -3.49 -1.21 20.57
N SER A 49 -3.28 -0.56 21.72
CA SER A 49 -3.12 0.89 21.82
C SER A 49 -1.85 1.37 21.12
N THR A 50 -0.75 0.62 21.27
CA THR A 50 0.50 0.89 20.55
C THR A 50 0.32 0.84 19.04
N ALA A 51 -0.42 -0.15 18.52
CA ALA A 51 -0.70 -0.25 17.09
C ALA A 51 -1.53 0.95 16.58
N TRP A 52 -2.52 1.38 17.36
CA TRP A 52 -3.33 2.57 17.06
C TRP A 52 -2.49 3.85 17.06
N SER A 53 -1.68 4.03 18.10
CA SER A 53 -0.76 5.16 18.25
C SER A 53 0.27 5.24 17.11
N LEU A 54 0.83 4.10 16.68
CA LEU A 54 1.72 4.05 15.53
C LEU A 54 0.99 4.45 14.24
N TYR A 55 -0.23 3.94 14.03
CA TYR A 55 -1.04 4.29 12.87
C TYR A 55 -1.35 5.79 12.80
N LEU A 56 -1.76 6.38 13.92
CA LEU A 56 -1.97 7.82 14.04
C LEU A 56 -0.67 8.61 13.71
N MET A 57 0.47 8.11 14.18
CA MET A 57 1.76 8.72 13.88
C MET A 57 2.14 8.64 12.38
N ILE A 58 1.71 7.59 11.64
CA ILE A 58 1.84 7.56 10.16
C ILE A 58 1.02 8.67 9.51
N LEU A 59 -0.16 8.99 10.05
CA LEU A 59 -1.01 10.09 9.57
C LEU A 59 -0.46 11.48 9.92
N GLY A 60 0.65 11.54 10.68
CA GLY A 60 1.34 12.78 11.01
C GLY A 60 0.85 13.45 12.29
N THR A 61 0.02 12.78 13.10
CA THR A 61 -0.35 13.29 14.43
C THR A 61 0.81 13.04 15.38
N PHE A 62 1.54 14.10 15.74
CA PHE A 62 2.67 14.02 16.65
C PHE A 62 2.46 14.86 17.90
N GLU A 63 2.34 14.17 19.03
CA GLU A 63 2.19 14.79 20.34
C GLU A 63 3.59 14.89 21.00
N SER A 64 4.22 16.07 20.91
CA SER A 64 5.59 16.27 21.42
C SER A 64 5.70 16.28 22.96
N SER A 65 4.56 16.31 23.66
CA SER A 65 4.43 16.30 25.12
C SER A 65 4.66 14.90 25.71
N VAL A 66 4.48 13.84 24.92
CA VAL A 66 4.61 12.43 25.34
C VAL A 66 6.07 12.01 25.57
N PHE A 67 7.03 12.71 24.97
CA PHE A 67 8.44 12.32 24.98
C PHE A 67 9.33 13.28 25.77
N PRO A 68 9.61 13.01 27.07
CA PRO A 68 10.47 13.83 27.91
C PRO A 68 11.95 13.57 27.63
N GLY A 69 12.53 14.34 26.70
CA GLY A 69 13.97 14.42 26.43
C GLY A 69 14.30 14.65 24.96
N ILE A 70 15.42 15.33 24.68
CA ILE A 70 15.83 15.62 23.28
C ILE A 70 16.07 14.32 22.48
N TRP A 71 16.64 13.31 23.13
CA TRP A 71 16.91 11.99 22.55
C TRP A 71 15.63 11.19 22.31
N ALA A 72 14.65 11.30 23.22
CA ALA A 72 13.34 10.65 23.08
C ALA A 72 12.51 11.26 21.95
N LYS A 73 12.65 12.58 21.70
CA LYS A 73 12.03 13.29 20.57
C LYS A 73 12.66 12.97 19.22
N GLY A 74 13.91 12.50 19.19
CA GLY A 74 14.58 12.07 17.96
C GLY A 74 13.99 10.80 17.35
N LEU A 75 13.54 9.87 18.18
CA LEU A 75 12.96 8.58 17.75
C LEU A 75 11.69 8.74 16.89
N PRO A 76 10.64 9.48 17.31
CA PRO A 76 9.46 9.69 16.48
C PRO A 76 9.73 10.56 15.26
N LEU A 77 10.68 11.50 15.33
CA LEU A 77 11.07 12.29 14.16
C LEU A 77 11.75 11.42 13.09
N CYS A 78 12.62 10.50 13.51
CA CYS A 78 13.23 9.51 12.62
C CYS A 78 12.18 8.56 12.04
N TYR A 79 11.23 8.10 12.85
CA TYR A 79 10.11 7.29 12.39
C TYR A 79 9.29 8.00 11.32
N SER A 80 8.87 9.24 11.56
CA SER A 80 8.06 10.00 10.60
C SER A 80 8.83 10.28 9.31
N PHE A 81 10.12 10.57 9.39
CA PHE A 81 10.96 10.72 8.20
C PHE A 81 11.03 9.41 7.40
N LEU A 82 11.27 8.28 8.04
CA LEU A 82 11.41 7.00 7.36
C LEU A 82 10.06 6.52 6.81
N VAL A 83 9.01 6.52 7.62
CA VAL A 83 7.70 5.95 7.27
C VAL A 83 6.89 6.90 6.40
N VAL A 84 6.71 8.14 6.83
CA VAL A 84 5.83 9.09 6.12
C VAL A 84 6.52 9.66 4.88
N ILE A 85 7.80 10.01 4.97
CA ILE A 85 8.49 10.66 3.83
C ILE A 85 9.08 9.63 2.88
N ILE A 86 9.79 8.60 3.35
CA ILE A 86 10.44 7.66 2.44
C ILE A 86 9.48 6.56 2.00
N LEU A 87 8.95 5.77 2.95
CA LEU A 87 8.17 4.57 2.64
C LEU A 87 6.86 4.91 1.90
N LEU A 88 6.11 5.94 2.30
CA LEU A 88 4.89 6.31 1.54
C LEU A 88 5.21 6.79 0.12
N ASN A 89 6.28 7.55 -0.08
CA ASN A 89 6.68 7.98 -1.43
C ASN A 89 7.15 6.81 -2.28
N VAL A 90 7.86 5.84 -1.70
CA VAL A 90 8.25 4.60 -2.38
C VAL A 90 7.03 3.72 -2.69
N LEU A 91 6.05 3.65 -1.79
CA LEU A 91 4.79 2.93 -2.02
C LEU A 91 4.07 3.50 -3.24
N ILE A 92 3.95 4.82 -3.33
CA ILE A 92 3.33 5.48 -4.47
C ILE A 92 4.10 5.15 -5.76
N ALA A 93 5.43 5.16 -5.73
CA ALA A 93 6.25 4.79 -6.89
C ALA A 93 6.00 3.33 -7.34
N ILE A 94 6.01 2.37 -6.40
CA ILE A 94 5.75 0.96 -6.70
C ILE A 94 4.34 0.76 -7.27
N VAL A 95 3.34 1.43 -6.68
CA VAL A 95 1.95 1.35 -7.15
C VAL A 95 1.82 1.97 -8.55
N SER A 96 2.50 3.08 -8.82
CA SER A 96 2.52 3.72 -10.14
C SER A 96 3.10 2.78 -11.20
N ASP A 97 4.28 2.20 -10.95
CA ASP A 97 4.95 1.31 -11.90
C ASP A 97 4.11 0.04 -12.16
N SER A 98 3.51 -0.53 -11.12
CA SER A 98 2.65 -1.72 -11.25
C SER A 98 1.34 -1.40 -12.00
N TYR A 99 0.77 -0.22 -11.77
CA TYR A 99 -0.43 0.25 -12.48
C TYR A 99 -0.17 0.46 -13.97
N ASP A 100 0.94 1.12 -14.32
CA ASP A 100 1.33 1.36 -15.72
C ASP A 100 1.59 0.04 -16.47
N ALA A 101 2.27 -0.92 -15.84
CA ALA A 101 2.52 -2.23 -16.42
C ALA A 101 1.21 -3.00 -16.73
N VAL A 102 0.22 -2.91 -15.84
CA VAL A 102 -1.09 -3.52 -16.03
C VAL A 102 -1.89 -2.81 -17.14
N LEU A 103 -1.79 -1.48 -17.24
CA LEU A 103 -2.46 -0.70 -18.29
C LEU A 103 -1.95 -1.03 -19.70
N VAL A 104 -0.64 -1.19 -19.87
CA VAL A 104 -0.05 -1.58 -21.16
C VAL A 104 -0.59 -2.96 -21.58
N THR A 105 -0.60 -3.90 -20.65
CA THR A 105 -1.11 -5.26 -20.90
C THR A 105 -2.61 -5.27 -21.18
N SER A 106 -3.40 -4.46 -20.47
CA SER A 106 -4.85 -4.39 -20.68
C SER A 106 -5.21 -3.79 -22.04
N THR A 107 -4.44 -2.82 -22.52
CA THR A 107 -4.62 -2.21 -23.83
C THR A 107 -4.32 -3.21 -24.95
N GLU A 108 -3.27 -4.01 -24.82
CA GLU A 108 -2.96 -5.08 -25.77
C GLU A 108 -4.07 -6.14 -25.83
N LEU A 109 -4.52 -6.60 -24.65
CA LEU A 109 -5.61 -7.57 -24.55
C LEU A 109 -6.92 -7.02 -25.12
N PHE A 110 -7.22 -5.74 -24.92
CA PHE A 110 -8.38 -5.08 -25.49
C PHE A 110 -8.35 -5.08 -27.02
N TRP A 111 -7.22 -4.72 -27.63
CA TRP A 111 -7.10 -4.76 -29.09
C TRP A 111 -7.17 -6.17 -29.65
N ARG A 112 -6.55 -7.15 -28.98
CA ARG A 112 -6.67 -8.57 -29.36
C ARG A 112 -8.10 -9.05 -29.32
N SER A 113 -8.84 -8.79 -28.25
CA SER A 113 -10.24 -9.21 -28.15
C SER A 113 -11.11 -8.59 -29.24
N ARG A 114 -10.84 -7.33 -29.63
CA ARG A 114 -11.58 -6.69 -30.72
C ARG A 114 -11.26 -7.32 -32.08
N LEU A 115 -10.01 -7.65 -32.36
CA LEU A 115 -9.63 -8.31 -33.61
C LEU A 115 -10.19 -9.72 -33.70
N GLU A 116 -10.19 -10.46 -32.59
CA GLU A 116 -10.79 -11.80 -32.51
C GLU A 116 -12.29 -11.74 -32.79
N LEU A 117 -13.01 -10.80 -32.18
CA LEU A 117 -14.44 -10.61 -32.40
C LEU A 117 -14.75 -10.22 -33.86
N VAL A 118 -13.94 -9.35 -34.47
CA VAL A 118 -14.07 -9.01 -35.90
C VAL A 118 -13.82 -10.23 -36.80
N ALA A 119 -12.82 -11.05 -36.48
CA ALA A 119 -12.53 -12.28 -37.23
C ALA A 119 -13.66 -13.31 -37.11
N GLU A 120 -14.22 -13.47 -35.92
CA GLU A 120 -15.36 -14.37 -35.67
C GLU A 120 -16.60 -13.93 -36.45
N VAL A 121 -16.93 -12.63 -36.40
CA VAL A 121 -18.06 -12.05 -37.17
C VAL A 121 -17.83 -12.22 -38.67
N SER A 122 -16.63 -11.92 -39.17
CA SER A 122 -16.31 -12.06 -40.59
C SER A 122 -16.42 -13.52 -41.07
N THR A 123 -15.97 -14.47 -40.26
CA THR A 123 -16.05 -15.91 -40.59
C THR A 123 -17.49 -16.38 -40.60
N THR A 124 -18.27 -16.01 -39.58
CA THR A 124 -19.69 -16.35 -39.47
C THR A 124 -20.50 -15.79 -40.64
N PHE A 125 -20.25 -14.52 -41.00
CA PHE A 125 -20.93 -13.88 -42.13
C PHE A 125 -20.55 -14.52 -43.48
N GLY A 126 -19.27 -14.91 -43.64
CA GLY A 126 -18.80 -15.65 -44.81
C GLY A 126 -19.52 -17.00 -44.98
N LEU A 127 -19.69 -17.76 -43.89
CA LEU A 127 -20.41 -19.04 -43.91
C LEU A 127 -21.90 -18.86 -44.27
N ILE A 128 -22.55 -17.82 -43.74
CA ILE A 128 -23.96 -17.51 -44.07
C ILE A 128 -24.11 -17.18 -45.55
N LEU A 129 -23.23 -16.33 -46.11
CA LEU A 129 -23.25 -16.00 -47.54
C LEU A 129 -23.03 -17.23 -48.43
N GLN A 130 -22.16 -18.14 -48.03
CA GLN A 130 -21.89 -19.37 -48.80
C GLN A 130 -23.10 -20.31 -48.77
N SER A 131 -23.79 -20.42 -47.63
CA SER A 131 -25.02 -21.24 -47.50
C SER A 131 -26.24 -20.66 -48.23
N GLY A 132 -26.27 -19.34 -48.47
CA GLY A 132 -27.35 -18.67 -49.20
C GLY A 132 -27.23 -18.74 -50.73
N ILE A 133 -26.10 -19.21 -51.27
CA ILE A 133 -25.85 -19.34 -52.72
C ILE A 133 -26.21 -20.75 -53.24
N GLU A 134 -26.45 -21.74 -52.36
CA GLU A 134 -26.84 -23.11 -52.73
C GLU A 134 -28.36 -23.36 -52.78
N VAL A 135 -29.21 -22.31 -52.78
CA VAL A 135 -30.66 -22.40 -52.96
C VAL A 135 -31.09 -21.66 -54.23
#